data_AF-A0A538DS80-F1
#
_entry.id   AF-A0A538DS80-F1
#
_cell.length_a   1.000
_cell.length_b   1.000
_cell.length_c   1.000
_cell.angle_alpha   90.00
_cell.angle_beta   90.00
_cell.angle_gamma   90.00
#
_symmetry.space_group_name_H-M   'P 1'
#
loop_
_entity.id
_entity.type
_entity.pdbx_description
1 polymer ?
#
loop_
_entity_poly.entity_id
_entity_poly.type
_entity_poly.pdbx_seq_one_letter_code
_entity_poly.pdbx_strand_id
1 'polypeptide(L)'
;MAVAQAAGRLAAPAPRGWWRGRAGVVAAVVLAMLVAYVVWKNSLTWPASLVWNSLAGYLDRFQAWLSNNRNVAHPNFAFSVFNGFANFLDHLVSWLLSFFNRLTWAGTTALGTLIVLRFGGVRAALVVLAAFASFAAMGLWTESVQTFALMFSAVGLSLFVGIPLGVWAGRSQRFSRVITPILDAAQIVPAFAYLMPVVILFSVGPGAAVVTTMIYAVPPAIRITALGIRGVPPNTVEAATALGSTRWQVLSKVQLPLARRMVLLSVNQTILFALSMVVIAGLIGGQGLGDSVTNGLYTNPALAVLAGAAIVIMAIALDRATEAMAEHSDPARRHLTEGKKLRLRLFTAACAAAVGLAVGLGHAFNAGTDWTARTAQDWLLQHVQRALDYTHVLHRDAVAGNDVRSRPDRVLAQRTAAGDRHVRDARSGRAHRRVDERHGHVVAGARRNGADRDHRVRPRCLGGREQHGGTNPASDQRHPPDAATAGLHHPCRLPDAGLGRSGSDRLGPLRGARRDPPRAARDRERQP
;
A
#
# COMPACT_ATOMS: atom_id res chain seq x y z
N MET A 1 -10.18 76.15 2.36
CA MET A 1 -11.34 76.48 3.22
C MET A 1 -12.53 76.60 2.27
N ALA A 2 -13.55 75.74 2.20
CA ALA A 2 -14.29 75.03 3.22
C ALA A 2 -15.05 73.83 2.59
N VAL A 3 -14.55 72.60 2.74
CA VAL A 3 -15.34 71.35 2.50
C VAL A 3 -15.00 70.23 3.51
N ALA A 4 -14.11 70.48 4.48
CA ALA A 4 -13.63 69.46 5.42
C ALA A 4 -14.42 69.39 6.75
N GLN A 5 -15.70 69.75 6.77
CA GLN A 5 -16.54 69.73 7.99
C GLN A 5 -17.77 68.80 7.96
N ALA A 6 -17.93 67.97 6.92
CA ALA A 6 -19.05 67.01 6.85
C ALA A 6 -18.60 65.53 6.94
N ALA A 7 -17.47 65.25 7.57
CA ALA A 7 -17.11 63.87 7.92
C ALA A 7 -17.81 63.52 9.24
N GLY A 8 -19.01 62.94 9.12
CA GLY A 8 -19.78 62.41 10.23
C GLY A 8 -18.91 61.55 11.14
N ARG A 9 -18.94 61.87 12.44
CA ARG A 9 -18.40 61.06 13.51
C ARG A 9 -19.09 59.69 13.46
N LEU A 10 -18.48 58.70 12.80
CA LEU A 10 -18.87 57.30 12.96
C LEU A 10 -18.54 56.93 14.40
N ALA A 11 -19.57 56.91 15.24
CA ALA A 11 -19.49 56.42 16.61
C ALA A 11 -18.80 55.05 16.62
N ALA A 12 -17.74 54.90 17.43
CA ALA A 12 -17.15 53.60 17.66
C ALA A 12 -18.25 52.65 18.16
N PRO A 13 -18.43 51.46 17.56
CA PRO A 13 -19.45 50.52 17.99
C PRO A 13 -19.23 50.19 19.47
N ALA A 14 -20.28 50.36 20.29
CA ALA A 14 -20.23 50.08 21.72
C ALA A 14 -19.62 48.69 21.97
N PRO A 15 -18.76 48.51 22.99
CA PRO A 15 -18.14 47.23 23.28
C PRO A 15 -19.24 46.18 23.51
N ARG A 16 -19.40 45.27 22.55
CA ARG A 16 -20.33 44.14 22.67
C ARG A 16 -19.86 43.31 23.87
N GLY A 17 -20.69 43.22 24.91
CA GLY A 17 -20.37 42.47 26.12
C GLY A 17 -19.83 41.08 25.78
N TRP A 18 -18.81 40.63 26.50
CA TRP A 18 -18.03 39.40 26.22
C TRP A 18 -18.90 38.15 25.95
N TRP A 19 -20.09 38.10 26.56
CA TRP A 19 -21.12 37.05 26.42
C TRP A 19 -21.87 37.04 25.07
N ARG A 20 -21.87 38.16 24.32
CA ARG A 20 -22.44 38.25 22.95
C ARG A 20 -21.42 38.00 21.85
N GLY A 21 -20.16 37.72 22.22
CA GLY A 21 -19.12 37.29 21.28
C GLY A 21 -19.26 35.82 20.89
N ARG A 22 -18.55 35.40 19.84
CA ARG A 22 -18.46 33.98 19.44
C ARG A 22 -18.09 33.06 20.62
N ALA A 23 -17.25 33.54 21.55
CA ALA A 23 -16.88 32.83 22.77
C ALA A 23 -18.07 32.61 23.73
N GLY A 24 -18.94 33.60 23.89
CA GLY A 24 -20.15 33.46 24.72
C GLY A 24 -21.19 32.53 24.11
N VAL A 25 -21.35 32.54 22.78
CA VAL A 25 -22.22 31.57 22.08
C VAL A 25 -21.67 30.16 22.22
N VAL A 26 -20.36 29.96 22.06
CA VAL A 26 -19.72 28.65 22.24
C VAL A 26 -19.86 28.19 23.68
N ALA A 27 -19.61 29.05 24.68
CA ALA A 27 -19.78 28.70 26.09
C ALA A 27 -21.24 28.35 26.43
N ALA A 28 -22.21 29.07 25.87
CA ALA A 28 -23.62 28.77 26.06
C ALA A 28 -24.03 27.44 25.41
N VAL A 29 -23.55 27.14 24.19
CA VAL A 29 -23.79 25.86 23.52
C VAL A 29 -23.15 24.70 24.28
N VAL A 30 -21.90 24.85 24.73
CA VAL A 30 -21.21 23.82 25.53
C VAL A 30 -21.91 23.60 26.87
N LEU A 31 -22.35 24.68 27.53
CA LEU A 31 -23.12 24.58 28.77
C LEU A 31 -24.46 23.89 28.52
N ALA A 32 -25.17 24.22 27.44
CA ALA A 32 -26.41 23.56 27.07
C ALA A 32 -26.21 22.07 26.75
N MET A 33 -25.13 21.71 26.04
CA MET A 33 -24.76 20.32 25.77
C MET A 33 -24.40 19.56 27.07
N LEU A 34 -23.68 20.19 28.00
CA LEU A 34 -23.34 19.61 29.30
C LEU A 34 -24.56 19.43 30.19
N VAL A 35 -25.46 20.43 30.23
CA VAL A 35 -26.74 20.32 30.96
C VAL A 35 -27.59 19.21 30.36
N ALA A 36 -27.71 19.14 29.03
CA ALA A 36 -28.43 18.06 28.36
C ALA A 36 -27.79 16.69 28.66
N TYR A 37 -26.46 16.58 28.64
CA TYR A 37 -25.77 15.36 29.00
C TYR A 37 -26.03 14.95 30.46
N VAL A 38 -25.89 15.86 31.43
CA VAL A 38 -26.09 15.55 32.86
C VAL A 38 -27.55 15.19 33.17
N VAL A 39 -28.51 15.87 32.55
CA VAL A 39 -29.95 15.61 32.74
C VAL A 39 -30.35 14.26 32.15
N TRP A 40 -29.80 13.88 30.99
CA TRP A 40 -30.21 12.67 30.27
C TRP A 40 -29.19 11.53 30.27
N LYS A 41 -28.10 11.62 31.04
CA LYS A 41 -26.97 10.65 31.07
C LYS A 41 -27.39 9.18 31.27
N ASN A 42 -28.53 8.93 31.91
CA ASN A 42 -29.03 7.59 32.21
C ASN A 42 -30.26 7.17 31.38
N SER A 43 -30.75 8.03 30.47
CA SER A 43 -31.99 7.83 29.72
C SER A 43 -31.84 7.99 28.20
N LEU A 44 -30.70 8.50 27.71
CA LEU A 44 -30.38 8.59 26.28
C LEU A 44 -29.32 7.55 25.88
N THR A 45 -29.64 6.26 26.00
CA THR A 45 -28.98 5.30 25.10
C THR A 45 -29.43 5.62 23.69
N TRP A 46 -28.50 5.67 22.72
CA TRP A 46 -28.84 5.99 21.33
C TRP A 46 -30.00 5.07 20.87
N PRO A 47 -31.16 5.64 20.52
CA PRO A 47 -32.35 4.84 20.24
C PRO A 47 -32.08 3.88 19.08
N ALA A 48 -32.32 2.59 19.31
CA ALA A 48 -32.07 1.54 18.32
C ALA A 48 -32.83 1.78 16.99
N SER A 49 -33.97 2.48 17.04
CA SER A 49 -34.74 2.88 15.85
C SER A 49 -34.07 3.96 14.98
N LEU A 50 -33.14 4.74 15.54
CA LEU A 50 -32.31 5.71 14.82
C LEU A 50 -30.94 5.13 14.43
N VAL A 51 -30.63 3.89 14.86
CA VAL A 51 -29.50 3.15 14.30
C VAL A 51 -29.91 2.69 12.91
N TRP A 52 -29.24 3.23 11.89
CA TRP A 52 -29.45 2.83 10.51
C TRP A 52 -28.86 1.43 10.25
N ASN A 53 -29.57 0.40 10.69
CA ASN A 53 -29.19 -1.02 10.55
C ASN A 53 -29.57 -1.60 9.17
N SER A 54 -30.46 -0.94 8.42
CA SER A 54 -30.90 -1.42 7.11
C SER A 54 -29.81 -1.33 6.04
N LEU A 55 -28.82 -0.45 6.19
CA LEU A 55 -27.76 -0.26 5.20
C LEU A 55 -26.96 -1.54 4.98
N ALA A 56 -26.62 -2.27 6.05
CA ALA A 56 -25.94 -3.56 5.96
C ALA A 56 -26.74 -4.54 5.09
N GLY A 57 -28.05 -4.67 5.33
CA GLY A 57 -28.92 -5.53 4.51
C GLY A 57 -29.07 -5.06 3.05
N TYR A 58 -28.94 -3.77 2.75
CA TYR A 58 -28.86 -3.30 1.35
C TYR A 58 -27.51 -3.65 0.70
N LEU A 59 -26.42 -3.50 1.43
CA LEU A 59 -25.07 -3.86 0.96
C LEU A 59 -24.93 -5.37 0.75
N ASP A 60 -25.45 -6.19 1.65
CA ASP A 60 -25.44 -7.66 1.52
C ASP A 60 -26.24 -8.12 0.29
N ARG A 61 -27.43 -7.53 0.06
CA ARG A 61 -28.22 -7.80 -1.15
C ARG A 61 -27.52 -7.36 -2.41
N PHE A 62 -26.88 -6.19 -2.39
CA PHE A 62 -26.10 -5.70 -3.52
C PHE A 62 -24.88 -6.59 -3.80
N GLN A 63 -24.17 -7.02 -2.76
CA GLN A 63 -23.05 -7.96 -2.85
C GLN A 63 -23.50 -9.31 -3.41
N ALA A 64 -24.61 -9.87 -2.90
CA ALA A 64 -25.17 -11.12 -3.39
C ALA A 64 -25.58 -10.99 -4.87
N TRP A 65 -26.20 -9.87 -5.24
CA TRP A 65 -26.52 -9.57 -6.63
C TRP A 65 -25.25 -9.52 -7.50
N LEU A 66 -24.21 -8.81 -7.08
CA LEU A 66 -22.93 -8.72 -7.81
C LEU A 66 -22.30 -10.10 -8.00
N SER A 67 -22.20 -10.88 -6.93
CA SER A 67 -21.62 -12.22 -6.95
C SER A 67 -22.40 -13.17 -7.85
N ASN A 68 -23.74 -13.16 -7.76
CA ASN A 68 -24.59 -14.00 -8.58
C ASN A 68 -24.44 -13.67 -10.06
N ASN A 69 -24.43 -12.39 -10.44
CA ASN A 69 -24.29 -11.96 -11.83
C ASN A 69 -22.91 -12.29 -12.42
N ARG A 70 -21.87 -12.31 -11.59
CA ARG A 70 -20.53 -12.70 -12.04
C ARG A 70 -20.40 -14.20 -12.32
N ASN A 71 -21.05 -15.03 -11.52
CA ASN A 71 -20.90 -16.49 -11.58
C ASN A 71 -21.88 -17.18 -12.54
N VAL A 72 -22.74 -16.43 -13.23
CA VAL A 72 -23.64 -16.99 -14.26
C VAL A 72 -22.82 -17.50 -15.45
N ALA A 73 -23.17 -18.67 -15.99
CA ALA A 73 -22.53 -19.26 -17.17
C ALA A 73 -22.53 -18.33 -18.41
N HIS A 74 -23.50 -17.42 -18.50
CA HIS A 74 -23.59 -16.36 -19.50
C HIS A 74 -23.69 -15.00 -18.80
N PRO A 75 -22.56 -14.35 -18.50
CA PRO A 75 -22.56 -13.04 -17.88
C PRO A 75 -23.20 -12.01 -18.81
N ASN A 76 -24.01 -11.12 -18.23
CA ASN A 76 -24.57 -9.96 -18.95
C ASN A 76 -23.45 -9.16 -19.66
N PHE A 77 -23.80 -8.39 -20.70
CA PHE A 77 -22.83 -7.59 -21.48
C PHE A 77 -21.85 -6.80 -20.60
N ALA A 78 -22.34 -6.14 -19.55
CA ALA A 78 -21.50 -5.38 -18.62
C ALA A 78 -20.44 -6.26 -17.92
N PHE A 79 -20.83 -7.42 -17.38
CA PHE A 79 -19.91 -8.35 -16.73
C PHE A 79 -18.95 -9.02 -17.72
N SER A 80 -19.37 -9.23 -18.97
CA SER A 80 -18.48 -9.68 -20.04
C SER A 80 -17.40 -8.65 -20.35
N VAL A 81 -17.74 -7.36 -20.38
CA VAL A 81 -16.75 -6.27 -20.54
C VAL A 81 -15.81 -6.20 -19.32
N PHE A 82 -16.33 -6.31 -18.09
CA PHE A 82 -15.49 -6.33 -16.89
C PHE A 82 -14.53 -7.52 -16.88
N ASN A 83 -15.01 -8.73 -17.21
CA ASN A 83 -14.17 -9.92 -17.30
C ASN A 83 -13.13 -9.78 -18.41
N GLY A 84 -13.49 -9.24 -19.58
CA GLY A 84 -12.55 -8.94 -20.66
C GLY A 84 -11.47 -7.96 -20.24
N PHE A 85 -11.85 -6.90 -19.50
CA PHE A 85 -10.89 -5.94 -18.96
C PHE A 85 -10.02 -6.55 -17.86
N ALA A 86 -10.58 -7.33 -16.92
CA ALA A 86 -9.83 -8.04 -15.89
C ALA A 86 -8.77 -8.96 -16.52
N ASN A 87 -9.18 -9.77 -17.49
CA ASN A 87 -8.29 -10.64 -18.25
C ASN A 87 -7.21 -9.83 -18.97
N PHE A 88 -7.57 -8.72 -19.61
CA PHE A 88 -6.59 -7.83 -20.23
C PHE A 88 -5.54 -7.34 -19.22
N LEU A 89 -5.95 -6.96 -18.01
CA LEU A 89 -5.02 -6.51 -16.97
C LEU A 89 -4.10 -7.64 -16.49
N ASP A 90 -4.63 -8.84 -16.26
CA ASP A 90 -3.83 -10.02 -15.91
C ASP A 90 -2.83 -10.38 -17.02
N HIS A 91 -3.26 -10.34 -18.28
CA HIS A 91 -2.41 -10.54 -19.43
C HIS A 91 -1.35 -9.44 -19.56
N LEU A 92 -1.69 -8.18 -19.28
CA LEU A 92 -0.75 -7.07 -19.31
C LEU A 92 0.35 -7.25 -18.27
N VAL A 93 0.00 -7.57 -17.03
CA VAL A 93 0.97 -7.79 -15.94
C VAL A 93 1.82 -9.02 -16.22
N SER A 94 1.22 -10.14 -16.63
CA SER A 94 1.96 -11.38 -16.93
C SER A 94 2.85 -11.25 -18.17
N TRP A 95 2.40 -10.53 -19.20
CA TRP A 95 3.22 -10.18 -20.37
C TRP A 95 4.43 -9.35 -19.97
N LEU A 96 4.23 -8.34 -19.12
CA LEU A 96 5.30 -7.47 -18.66
C LEU A 96 6.29 -8.21 -17.75
N LEU A 97 5.79 -9.08 -16.86
CA LEU A 97 6.64 -9.95 -16.05
C LEU A 97 7.45 -10.92 -16.92
N SER A 98 6.81 -11.51 -17.93
CA SER A 98 7.48 -12.38 -18.91
C SER A 98 8.56 -11.62 -19.69
N PHE A 99 8.32 -10.35 -20.02
CA PHE A 99 9.29 -9.48 -20.65
C PHE A 99 10.52 -9.27 -19.74
N PHE A 100 10.33 -8.93 -18.46
CA PHE A 100 11.45 -8.79 -17.53
C PHE A 100 12.20 -10.10 -17.30
N ASN A 101 11.50 -11.23 -17.19
CA ASN A 101 12.14 -12.54 -17.05
C ASN A 101 13.00 -12.89 -18.27
N ARG A 102 12.54 -12.56 -19.48
CA ARG A 102 13.34 -12.72 -20.72
C ARG A 102 14.57 -11.82 -20.76
N LEU A 103 14.58 -10.70 -20.06
CA LEU A 103 15.75 -9.83 -19.97
C LEU A 103 16.82 -10.36 -19.01
N THR A 104 16.53 -11.38 -18.19
CA THR A 104 17.36 -11.83 -17.07
C THR A 104 17.59 -10.73 -16.01
N TRP A 105 18.17 -11.08 -14.87
CA TRP A 105 18.48 -10.08 -13.83
C TRP A 105 19.49 -9.03 -14.33
N ALA A 106 20.52 -9.48 -15.07
CA ALA A 106 21.56 -8.61 -15.59
C ALA A 106 21.02 -7.64 -16.67
N GLY A 107 20.17 -8.12 -17.57
CA GLY A 107 19.57 -7.26 -18.58
C GLY A 107 18.55 -6.29 -17.98
N THR A 108 17.79 -6.68 -16.97
CA THR A 108 16.85 -5.78 -16.28
C THR A 108 17.57 -4.64 -15.56
N THR A 109 18.64 -4.95 -14.81
CA THR A 109 19.48 -3.93 -14.15
C THR A 109 20.16 -3.00 -15.17
N ALA A 110 20.70 -3.55 -16.25
CA ALA A 110 21.32 -2.78 -17.32
C ALA A 110 20.30 -1.86 -18.00
N LEU A 111 19.11 -2.38 -18.35
CA LEU A 111 18.04 -1.61 -18.99
C LEU A 111 17.62 -0.42 -18.14
N GLY A 112 17.27 -0.65 -16.87
CA GLY A 112 16.84 0.42 -15.96
C GLY A 112 17.92 1.47 -15.74
N THR A 113 19.16 1.02 -15.45
CA THR A 113 20.29 1.92 -15.16
C THR A 113 20.69 2.74 -16.39
N LEU A 114 20.76 2.12 -17.57
CA LEU A 114 21.18 2.81 -18.79
C LEU A 114 20.12 3.77 -19.33
N ILE A 115 18.82 3.47 -19.17
CA ILE A 115 17.75 4.42 -19.47
C ILE A 115 17.92 5.68 -18.61
N VAL A 116 18.09 5.51 -17.30
CA VAL A 116 18.21 6.66 -16.39
C VAL A 116 19.54 7.39 -16.59
N LEU A 117 20.63 6.68 -16.86
CA LEU A 117 21.91 7.30 -17.24
C LEU A 117 21.77 8.18 -18.48
N ARG A 118 20.96 7.72 -19.44
CA ARG A 118 20.74 8.43 -20.69
C ARG A 118 19.85 9.65 -20.54
N PHE A 119 18.78 9.56 -19.75
CA PHE A 119 17.74 10.60 -19.69
C PHE A 119 17.76 11.43 -18.39
N GLY A 120 18.17 10.88 -17.26
CA GLY A 120 18.26 11.57 -15.96
C GLY A 120 19.69 11.88 -15.49
N GLY A 121 20.70 11.31 -16.13
CA GLY A 121 22.11 11.55 -15.82
C GLY A 121 22.71 10.61 -14.77
N VAL A 122 24.00 10.79 -14.48
CA VAL A 122 24.82 9.82 -13.72
C VAL A 122 24.35 9.63 -12.28
N ARG A 123 23.99 10.72 -11.58
CA ARG A 123 23.57 10.63 -10.17
C ARG A 123 22.31 9.79 -9.99
N ALA A 124 21.30 10.02 -10.83
CA ALA A 124 20.08 9.23 -10.80
C ALA A 124 20.32 7.77 -11.22
N ALA A 125 21.19 7.53 -12.20
CA ALA A 125 21.57 6.18 -12.61
C ALA A 125 22.26 5.39 -11.50
N LEU A 126 23.14 6.03 -10.73
CA LEU A 126 23.79 5.40 -9.58
C LEU A 126 22.78 5.03 -8.49
N VAL A 127 21.77 5.87 -8.23
CA VAL A 127 20.69 5.56 -7.28
C VAL A 127 19.90 4.32 -7.75
N VAL A 128 19.55 4.26 -9.04
CA VAL A 128 18.82 3.12 -9.62
C VAL A 128 19.66 1.85 -9.59
N LEU A 129 20.95 1.93 -9.92
CA LEU A 129 21.88 0.81 -9.84
C LEU A 129 22.02 0.30 -8.39
N ALA A 130 22.15 1.21 -7.43
CA ALA A 130 22.21 0.87 -6.01
C ALA A 130 20.90 0.23 -5.51
N ALA A 131 19.74 0.69 -6.01
CA ALA A 131 18.45 0.09 -5.68
C ALA A 131 18.36 -1.36 -6.18
N PHE A 132 18.71 -1.62 -7.45
CA PHE A 132 18.76 -2.98 -7.98
C PHE A 132 19.74 -3.88 -7.23
N ALA A 133 20.93 -3.38 -6.91
CA ALA A 133 21.91 -4.11 -6.10
C ALA A 133 21.37 -4.41 -4.70
N SER A 134 20.57 -3.52 -4.12
CA SER A 134 19.93 -3.73 -2.82
C SER A 134 18.86 -4.82 -2.90
N PHE A 135 18.01 -4.83 -3.94
CA PHE A 135 17.01 -5.89 -4.12
C PHE A 135 17.64 -7.27 -4.26
N ALA A 136 18.74 -7.34 -5.01
CA ALA A 136 19.56 -8.55 -5.06
C ALA A 136 20.05 -8.89 -3.66
N ALA A 137 20.81 -8.02 -2.99
CA ALA A 137 21.40 -8.28 -1.66
C ALA A 137 20.40 -8.72 -0.59
N MET A 138 19.15 -8.26 -0.65
CA MET A 138 18.07 -8.63 0.27
C MET A 138 17.42 -9.98 -0.07
N GLY A 139 17.74 -10.58 -1.22
CA GLY A 139 17.10 -11.80 -1.71
C GLY A 139 15.65 -11.61 -2.14
N LEU A 140 15.24 -10.37 -2.46
CA LEU A 140 13.88 -10.00 -2.84
C LEU A 140 13.78 -9.59 -4.32
N TRP A 141 14.64 -10.17 -5.16
CA TRP A 141 14.74 -9.79 -6.57
C TRP A 141 13.44 -10.07 -7.32
N THR A 142 12.93 -11.29 -7.22
CA THR A 142 11.73 -11.75 -7.93
C THR A 142 10.51 -10.91 -7.54
N GLU A 143 10.37 -10.64 -6.24
CA GLU A 143 9.28 -9.87 -5.66
C GLU A 143 9.36 -8.39 -6.05
N SER A 144 10.58 -7.84 -6.15
CA SER A 144 10.83 -6.49 -6.65
C SER A 144 10.45 -6.35 -8.13
N VAL A 145 10.80 -7.32 -8.97
CA VAL A 145 10.44 -7.32 -10.41
C VAL A 145 8.93 -7.47 -10.60
N GLN A 146 8.28 -8.36 -9.84
CA GLN A 146 6.81 -8.49 -9.85
C GLN A 146 6.12 -7.18 -9.47
N THR A 147 6.59 -6.54 -8.40
CA THR A 147 6.06 -5.23 -7.96
C THR A 147 6.27 -4.18 -9.04
N PHE A 148 7.46 -4.12 -9.64
CA PHE A 148 7.77 -3.17 -10.69
C PHE A 148 6.86 -3.36 -11.91
N ALA A 149 6.60 -4.60 -12.32
CA ALA A 149 5.69 -4.90 -13.43
C ALA A 149 4.25 -4.46 -13.11
N LEU A 150 3.73 -4.81 -11.93
CA LEU A 150 2.39 -4.39 -11.50
C LEU A 150 2.28 -2.85 -11.45
N MET A 151 3.28 -2.20 -10.89
CA MET A 151 3.35 -0.75 -10.77
C MET A 151 3.38 -0.05 -12.12
N PHE A 152 4.18 -0.55 -13.06
CA PHE A 152 4.26 0.02 -14.41
C PHE A 152 2.90 -0.09 -15.13
N SER A 153 2.22 -1.24 -15.01
CA SER A 153 0.87 -1.43 -15.54
C SER A 153 -0.14 -0.47 -14.91
N ALA A 154 -0.18 -0.39 -13.58
CA ALA A 154 -1.13 0.45 -12.86
C ALA A 154 -0.91 1.94 -13.10
N VAL A 155 0.34 2.42 -13.04
CA VAL A 155 0.68 3.82 -13.30
C VAL A 155 0.44 4.16 -14.77
N GLY A 156 0.86 3.31 -15.70
CA GLY A 156 0.67 3.53 -17.13
C GLY A 156 -0.80 3.71 -17.49
N LEU A 157 -1.68 2.82 -16.98
CA LEU A 157 -3.11 2.93 -17.19
C LEU A 157 -3.73 4.13 -16.44
N SER A 158 -3.26 4.43 -15.23
CA SER A 158 -3.70 5.60 -14.47
C SER A 158 -3.39 6.90 -15.20
N LEU A 159 -2.23 7.00 -15.84
CA LEU A 159 -1.84 8.17 -16.63
C LEU A 159 -2.57 8.22 -17.97
N PHE A 160 -2.76 7.07 -18.60
CA PHE A 160 -3.54 6.94 -19.84
C PHE A 160 -4.96 7.48 -19.68
N VAL A 161 -5.60 7.23 -18.54
CA VAL A 161 -6.93 7.76 -18.22
C VAL A 161 -6.84 9.16 -17.59
N GLY A 162 -5.91 9.35 -16.65
CA GLY A 162 -5.82 10.52 -15.80
C GLY A 162 -5.35 11.78 -16.52
N ILE A 163 -4.39 11.68 -17.45
CA ILE A 163 -3.91 12.85 -18.19
C ILE A 163 -5.00 13.40 -19.11
N PRO A 164 -5.69 12.62 -19.97
CA PRO A 164 -6.78 13.13 -20.79
C PRO A 164 -7.93 13.74 -19.98
N LEU A 165 -8.37 13.07 -18.90
CA LEU A 165 -9.40 13.61 -18.02
C LEU A 165 -8.93 14.88 -17.29
N GLY A 166 -7.66 14.94 -16.90
CA GLY A 166 -7.02 16.13 -16.34
C GLY A 166 -6.98 17.30 -17.31
N VAL A 167 -6.64 17.05 -18.57
CA VAL A 167 -6.68 18.07 -19.63
C VAL A 167 -8.10 18.59 -19.84
N TRP A 168 -9.09 17.69 -19.85
CA TRP A 168 -10.49 18.08 -20.00
C TRP A 168 -10.99 18.91 -18.79
N ALA A 169 -10.64 18.51 -17.56
CA ALA A 169 -10.95 19.25 -16.34
C ALA A 169 -10.24 20.61 -16.30
N GLY A 170 -9.01 20.69 -16.79
CA GLY A 170 -8.27 21.95 -16.91
C GLY A 170 -8.98 22.96 -17.82
N ARG A 171 -9.60 22.49 -18.91
CA ARG A 171 -10.29 23.35 -19.88
C ARG A 171 -11.75 23.64 -19.57
N SER A 172 -12.44 22.77 -18.82
CA SER A 172 -13.88 22.90 -18.54
C SER A 172 -14.16 22.98 -17.04
N GLN A 173 -14.58 24.17 -16.58
CA GLN A 173 -14.96 24.38 -15.19
C GLN A 173 -16.24 23.61 -14.80
N ARG A 174 -17.09 23.25 -15.78
CA ARG A 174 -18.26 22.39 -15.53
C ARG A 174 -17.83 20.95 -15.29
N PHE A 175 -16.99 20.42 -16.17
CA PHE A 175 -16.47 19.05 -16.02
C PHE A 175 -15.67 18.91 -14.72
N SER A 176 -14.83 19.90 -14.39
CA SER A 176 -14.10 19.91 -13.13
C SER A 176 -15.01 19.83 -11.91
N ARG A 177 -16.11 20.60 -11.88
CA ARG A 177 -17.04 20.57 -10.75
C ARG A 177 -17.72 19.22 -10.58
N VAL A 178 -17.96 18.49 -11.67
CA VAL A 178 -18.57 17.16 -11.65
C VAL A 178 -17.57 16.07 -11.26
N ILE A 179 -16.34 16.12 -11.78
CA ILE A 179 -15.34 15.08 -11.52
C ILE A 179 -14.75 15.21 -10.11
N THR A 180 -14.56 16.43 -9.57
CA THR A 180 -13.94 16.67 -8.25
C THR A 180 -14.53 15.82 -7.11
N PRO A 181 -15.86 15.76 -6.87
CA PRO A 181 -16.40 14.93 -5.77
C PRO A 181 -16.13 13.44 -5.95
N ILE A 182 -16.06 12.93 -7.19
CA ILE A 182 -15.71 11.54 -7.47
C ILE A 182 -14.24 11.29 -7.11
N LEU A 183 -13.36 12.23 -7.46
CA LEU A 183 -11.94 12.15 -7.11
C LEU A 183 -11.70 12.30 -5.60
N ASP A 184 -12.51 13.09 -4.89
CA ASP A 184 -12.44 13.23 -3.44
C ASP A 184 -12.89 11.92 -2.77
N ALA A 185 -14.01 11.33 -3.23
CA ALA A 185 -14.50 10.05 -2.72
C ALA A 185 -13.45 8.94 -2.91
N ALA A 186 -12.83 8.85 -4.09
CA ALA A 186 -11.81 7.83 -4.38
C ALA A 186 -10.56 7.92 -3.48
N GLN A 187 -10.26 9.09 -2.90
CA GLN A 187 -9.10 9.28 -2.01
C GLN A 187 -9.46 9.19 -0.51
N ILE A 188 -10.71 9.49 -0.16
CA ILE A 188 -11.15 9.55 1.25
C ILE A 188 -11.71 8.20 1.72
N VAL A 189 -12.35 7.43 0.83
CA VAL A 189 -12.89 6.11 1.20
C VAL A 189 -11.72 5.19 1.57
N PRO A 190 -11.70 4.63 2.79
CA PRO A 190 -10.65 3.70 3.21
C PRO A 190 -10.55 2.53 2.23
N ALA A 191 -9.34 2.16 1.83
CA ALA A 191 -9.16 1.20 0.75
C ALA A 191 -9.88 -0.14 1.00
N PHE A 192 -9.86 -0.63 2.24
CA PHE A 192 -10.55 -1.86 2.62
C PHE A 192 -12.05 -1.84 2.34
N ALA A 193 -12.70 -0.68 2.38
CA ALA A 193 -14.13 -0.57 2.12
C ALA A 193 -14.48 -0.85 0.66
N TYR A 194 -13.61 -0.51 -0.30
CA TYR A 194 -13.85 -0.76 -1.72
C TYR A 194 -13.11 -1.99 -2.27
N LEU A 195 -12.20 -2.61 -1.51
CA LEU A 195 -11.53 -3.85 -1.91
C LEU A 195 -12.52 -4.98 -2.20
N MET A 196 -13.53 -5.18 -1.34
CA MET A 196 -14.51 -6.24 -1.51
C MET A 196 -15.26 -6.17 -2.86
N PRO A 197 -15.91 -5.05 -3.23
CA PRO A 197 -16.55 -4.96 -4.54
C PRO A 197 -15.56 -5.06 -5.71
N VAL A 198 -14.32 -4.57 -5.56
CA VAL A 198 -13.29 -4.73 -6.61
C VAL A 198 -12.92 -6.20 -6.80
N VAL A 199 -12.70 -6.95 -5.72
CA VAL A 199 -12.40 -8.39 -5.80
C VAL A 199 -13.58 -9.16 -6.39
N ILE A 200 -14.81 -8.81 -6.01
CA ILE A 200 -16.03 -9.41 -6.59
C ILE A 200 -16.21 -9.06 -8.05
N LEU A 201 -15.65 -7.96 -8.58
CA LEU A 201 -15.71 -7.63 -10.01
C LEU A 201 -14.53 -8.18 -10.82
N PHE A 202 -13.31 -8.14 -10.26
CA PHE A 202 -12.05 -8.38 -10.98
C PHE A 202 -11.33 -9.68 -10.60
N SER A 203 -11.83 -10.40 -9.60
CA SER A 203 -11.25 -11.61 -8.99
C SER A 203 -10.13 -11.26 -8.04
N VAL A 204 -9.69 -12.21 -7.25
CA VAL A 204 -8.39 -12.12 -6.59
C VAL A 204 -7.32 -12.31 -7.65
N GLY A 205 -6.32 -11.42 -7.69
CA GLY A 205 -5.21 -11.50 -8.65
C GLY A 205 -4.59 -10.15 -9.04
N PRO A 206 -3.61 -10.18 -9.95
CA PRO A 206 -2.88 -8.99 -10.40
C PRO A 206 -3.78 -7.91 -11.01
N GLY A 207 -4.81 -8.28 -11.76
CA GLY A 207 -5.74 -7.36 -12.39
C GLY A 207 -6.53 -6.53 -11.37
N ALA A 208 -7.05 -7.16 -10.31
CA ALA A 208 -7.73 -6.45 -9.24
C ALA A 208 -6.79 -5.54 -8.45
N ALA A 209 -5.55 -5.97 -8.24
CA ALA A 209 -4.51 -5.15 -7.63
C ALA A 209 -4.18 -3.90 -8.48
N VAL A 210 -4.12 -4.05 -9.82
CA VAL A 210 -3.97 -2.93 -10.74
C VAL A 210 -5.15 -1.97 -10.65
N VAL A 211 -6.39 -2.45 -10.71
CA VAL A 211 -7.60 -1.59 -10.62
C VAL A 211 -7.65 -0.85 -9.28
N THR A 212 -7.39 -1.54 -8.18
CA THR A 212 -7.36 -0.97 -6.83
C THR A 212 -6.34 0.17 -6.75
N THR A 213 -5.16 -0.05 -7.31
CA THR A 213 -4.08 0.94 -7.38
C THR A 213 -4.47 2.12 -8.27
N MET A 214 -5.12 1.85 -9.41
CA MET A 214 -5.60 2.90 -10.32
C MET A 214 -6.62 3.81 -9.67
N ILE A 215 -7.60 3.27 -8.92
CA ILE A 215 -8.61 4.07 -8.22
C ILE A 215 -7.95 5.12 -7.32
N TYR A 216 -6.87 4.75 -6.64
CA TYR A 216 -6.14 5.64 -5.73
C TYR A 216 -5.16 6.59 -6.44
N ALA A 217 -4.57 6.15 -7.56
CA ALA A 217 -3.54 6.90 -8.29
C ALA A 217 -4.07 7.84 -9.39
N VAL A 218 -5.26 7.60 -9.94
CA VAL A 218 -5.89 8.47 -10.95
C VAL A 218 -6.22 9.88 -10.44
N PRO A 219 -6.74 10.09 -9.21
CA PRO A 219 -7.05 11.42 -8.70
C PRO A 219 -5.89 12.45 -8.75
N PRO A 220 -4.67 12.17 -8.26
CA PRO A 220 -3.56 13.13 -8.39
C PRO A 220 -3.18 13.37 -9.85
N ALA A 221 -3.22 12.35 -10.72
CA ALA A 221 -2.96 12.50 -12.15
C ALA A 221 -3.90 13.53 -12.79
N ILE A 222 -5.20 13.44 -12.51
CA ILE A 222 -6.22 14.37 -13.04
C ILE A 222 -6.04 15.77 -12.45
N ARG A 223 -5.91 15.89 -11.13
CA ARG A 223 -5.86 17.20 -10.44
C ARG A 223 -4.63 18.02 -10.85
N ILE A 224 -3.45 17.42 -10.82
CA ILE A 224 -2.20 18.13 -11.11
C ILE A 224 -2.13 18.49 -12.60
N THR A 225 -2.58 17.60 -13.49
CA THR A 225 -2.68 17.90 -14.93
C THR A 225 -3.67 19.04 -15.18
N ALA A 226 -4.85 19.03 -14.55
CA ALA A 226 -5.82 20.12 -14.66
C ALA A 226 -5.26 21.46 -14.16
N LEU A 227 -4.51 21.44 -13.05
CA LEU A 227 -3.81 22.62 -12.53
C LEU A 227 -2.75 23.12 -13.52
N GLY A 228 -1.97 22.22 -14.13
CA GLY A 228 -0.98 22.57 -15.13
C GLY A 228 -1.58 23.27 -16.35
N ILE A 229 -2.71 22.78 -16.85
CA ILE A 229 -3.41 23.38 -18.00
C ILE A 229 -4.02 24.75 -17.65
N ARG A 230 -4.57 24.91 -16.44
CA ARG A 230 -5.11 26.20 -15.97
C ARG A 230 -4.03 27.23 -15.64
N GLY A 231 -2.84 26.77 -15.24
CA GLY A 231 -1.71 27.63 -14.92
C GLY A 231 -1.06 28.29 -16.14
N VAL A 232 -1.50 27.95 -17.36
CA VAL A 232 -1.01 28.60 -18.58
C VAL A 232 -1.54 30.05 -18.64
N PRO A 233 -0.67 31.06 -18.81
CA PRO A 233 -1.10 32.46 -18.83
C PRO A 233 -2.19 32.73 -19.86
N PRO A 234 -3.29 33.41 -19.49
CA PRO A 234 -4.41 33.67 -20.39
C PRO A 234 -3.98 34.51 -21.60
N ASN A 235 -3.08 35.50 -21.42
CA ASN A 235 -2.59 36.35 -22.49
C ASN A 235 -1.92 35.56 -23.63
N THR A 236 -1.21 34.46 -23.31
CA THR A 236 -0.60 33.60 -24.33
C THR A 236 -1.65 32.83 -25.13
N VAL A 237 -2.73 32.43 -24.47
CA VAL A 237 -3.87 31.74 -25.10
C VAL A 237 -4.67 32.69 -25.98
N GLU A 238 -4.91 33.91 -25.52
CA GLU A 238 -5.58 34.98 -26.27
C GLU A 238 -4.77 35.38 -27.50
N ALA A 239 -3.45 35.57 -27.38
CA ALA A 239 -2.58 35.87 -28.51
C ALA A 239 -2.61 34.76 -29.57
N ALA A 240 -2.53 33.49 -29.16
CA ALA A 240 -2.61 32.37 -30.10
C ALA A 240 -3.97 32.29 -30.80
N THR A 241 -5.05 32.62 -30.09
CA THR A 241 -6.42 32.66 -30.65
C THR A 241 -6.60 33.83 -31.62
N ALA A 242 -6.02 35.00 -31.33
CA ALA A 242 -6.01 36.16 -32.23
C ALA A 242 -5.26 35.89 -33.54
N LEU A 243 -4.24 35.01 -33.51
CA LEU A 243 -3.54 34.51 -34.69
C LEU A 243 -4.32 33.43 -35.47
N GLY A 244 -5.59 33.17 -35.12
CA GLY A 244 -6.46 32.22 -35.82
C GLY A 244 -6.26 30.75 -35.42
N SER A 245 -5.56 30.46 -34.31
CA SER A 245 -5.35 29.08 -33.87
C SER A 245 -6.65 28.41 -33.42
N THR A 246 -6.92 27.20 -33.92
CA THR A 246 -8.06 26.40 -33.46
C THR A 246 -7.88 25.94 -32.00
N ARG A 247 -8.97 25.55 -31.33
CA ARG A 247 -8.92 25.07 -29.93
C ARG A 247 -7.93 23.91 -29.73
N TRP A 248 -7.84 23.01 -30.70
CA TRP A 248 -6.90 21.88 -30.70
C TRP A 248 -5.45 22.31 -30.95
N GLN A 249 -5.22 23.34 -31.78
CA GLN A 249 -3.90 23.92 -31.98
C GLN A 249 -3.43 24.68 -30.74
N VAL A 250 -4.31 25.47 -30.10
CA VAL A 250 -4.01 26.12 -28.81
C VAL A 250 -3.68 25.08 -27.74
N LEU A 251 -4.42 23.97 -27.69
CA LEU A 251 -4.12 22.90 -26.72
C LEU A 251 -2.77 22.23 -26.99
N SER A 252 -2.54 21.75 -28.21
CA SER A 252 -1.36 20.95 -28.55
C SER A 252 -0.07 21.76 -28.72
N LYS A 253 -0.16 23.00 -29.21
CA LYS A 253 1.02 23.84 -29.51
C LYS A 253 1.31 24.89 -28.45
N VAL A 254 0.35 25.23 -27.59
CA VAL A 254 0.53 26.26 -26.55
C VAL A 254 0.38 25.65 -25.17
N GLN A 255 -0.83 25.20 -24.80
CA GLN A 255 -1.12 24.78 -23.42
C GLN A 255 -0.31 23.56 -22.97
N LEU A 256 -0.31 22.46 -23.75
CA LEU A 256 0.41 21.23 -23.37
C LEU A 256 1.94 21.45 -23.27
N PRO A 257 2.60 22.14 -24.22
CA PRO A 257 4.02 22.46 -24.08
C PRO A 257 4.35 23.33 -22.87
N LEU A 258 3.53 24.35 -22.56
CA LEU A 258 3.71 25.22 -21.39
C LEU A 258 3.41 24.50 -20.08
N ALA A 259 2.43 23.59 -20.06
CA ALA A 259 2.04 22.80 -18.90
C ALA A 259 2.92 21.55 -18.66
N ARG A 260 3.83 21.21 -19.58
CA ARG A 260 4.56 19.92 -19.58
C ARG A 260 5.25 19.59 -18.24
N ARG A 261 5.80 20.60 -17.55
CA ARG A 261 6.49 20.41 -16.27
C ARG A 261 5.51 19.95 -15.19
N MET A 262 4.31 20.53 -15.18
CA MET A 262 3.22 20.11 -14.29
C MET A 262 2.65 18.75 -14.67
N VAL A 263 2.60 18.41 -15.96
CA VAL A 263 2.23 17.04 -16.39
C VAL A 263 3.29 16.03 -15.96
N LEU A 264 4.58 16.34 -16.07
CA LEU A 264 5.65 15.46 -15.57
C LEU A 264 5.62 15.33 -14.05
N LEU A 265 5.27 16.41 -13.33
CA LEU A 265 5.02 16.35 -11.89
C LEU A 265 3.83 15.43 -11.56
N SER A 266 2.77 15.45 -12.38
CA SER A 266 1.62 14.55 -12.18
C SER A 266 2.00 13.08 -12.35
N VAL A 267 2.89 12.76 -13.28
CA VAL A 267 3.47 11.41 -13.43
C VAL A 267 4.16 10.97 -12.14
N ASN A 268 5.06 11.79 -11.60
CA ASN A 268 5.78 11.44 -10.38
C ASN A 268 4.83 11.21 -9.19
N GLN A 269 3.85 12.09 -9.01
CA GLN A 269 2.85 11.92 -7.94
C GLN A 269 1.98 10.69 -8.15
N THR A 270 1.63 10.35 -9.38
CA THR A 270 0.87 9.12 -9.68
C THR A 270 1.66 7.88 -9.27
N ILE A 271 2.98 7.86 -9.52
CA ILE A 271 3.87 6.77 -9.09
C ILE A 271 3.88 6.65 -7.56
N LEU A 272 4.06 7.77 -6.85
CA LEU A 272 4.10 7.78 -5.39
C LEU A 272 2.79 7.29 -4.75
N PHE A 273 1.64 7.75 -5.27
CA PHE A 273 0.34 7.28 -4.80
C PHE A 273 0.11 5.81 -5.13
N ALA A 274 0.51 5.35 -6.31
CA ALA A 274 0.42 3.93 -6.65
C ALA A 274 1.31 3.05 -5.73
N LEU A 275 2.52 3.51 -5.40
CA LEU A 275 3.44 2.78 -4.52
C LEU A 275 2.90 2.65 -3.09
N SER A 276 2.19 3.67 -2.61
CA SER A 276 1.52 3.60 -1.30
C SER A 276 0.47 2.48 -1.22
N MET A 277 -0.01 2.00 -2.38
CA MET A 277 -1.00 0.94 -2.48
C MET A 277 -0.40 -0.46 -2.59
N VAL A 278 0.93 -0.60 -2.70
CA VAL A 278 1.59 -1.90 -2.98
C VAL A 278 1.27 -2.95 -1.92
N VAL A 279 1.25 -2.60 -0.63
CA VAL A 279 0.95 -3.55 0.44
C VAL A 279 -0.50 -4.04 0.35
N ILE A 280 -1.43 -3.13 0.06
CA ILE A 280 -2.85 -3.48 -0.05
C ILE A 280 -3.12 -4.27 -1.33
N ALA A 281 -2.42 -3.96 -2.42
CA ALA A 281 -2.42 -4.77 -3.64
C ALA A 281 -1.93 -6.21 -3.37
N GLY A 282 -0.91 -6.39 -2.52
CA GLY A 282 -0.43 -7.70 -2.08
C GLY A 282 -1.52 -8.55 -1.42
N LEU A 283 -2.33 -7.95 -0.52
CA LEU A 283 -3.43 -8.63 0.19
C LEU A 283 -4.49 -9.24 -0.74
N ILE A 284 -4.65 -8.73 -1.96
CA ILE A 284 -5.65 -9.20 -2.94
C ILE A 284 -5.05 -9.92 -4.14
N GLY A 285 -3.83 -10.44 -4.00
CA GLY A 285 -3.20 -11.28 -5.02
C GLY A 285 -2.37 -10.52 -6.05
N GLY A 286 -1.92 -9.30 -5.73
CA GLY A 286 -0.99 -8.52 -6.56
C GLY A 286 0.43 -9.09 -6.69
N GLN A 287 0.77 -10.11 -5.89
CA GLN A 287 2.12 -10.70 -5.78
C GLN A 287 3.21 -9.63 -5.47
N GLY A 288 4.48 -10.03 -5.48
CA GLY A 288 5.60 -9.13 -5.24
C GLY A 288 5.82 -8.71 -3.78
N LEU A 289 6.50 -7.57 -3.60
CA LEU A 289 6.93 -7.07 -2.30
C LEU A 289 5.75 -6.82 -1.34
N GLY A 290 4.60 -6.41 -1.87
CA GLY A 290 3.39 -6.23 -1.05
C GLY A 290 2.91 -7.52 -0.41
N ASP A 291 3.00 -8.64 -1.15
CA ASP A 291 2.71 -9.97 -0.64
C ASP A 291 3.76 -10.40 0.39
N SER A 292 5.06 -10.14 0.14
CA SER A 292 6.13 -10.42 1.13
C SER A 292 5.94 -9.65 2.44
N VAL A 293 5.53 -8.37 2.38
CA VAL A 293 5.22 -7.57 3.57
C VAL A 293 4.05 -8.18 4.34
N THR A 294 2.98 -8.53 3.62
CA THR A 294 1.76 -9.08 4.20
C THR A 294 2.02 -10.44 4.84
N ASN A 295 2.70 -11.34 4.14
CA ASN A 295 3.06 -12.66 4.66
C ASN A 295 4.05 -12.54 5.84
N GLY A 296 5.01 -11.62 5.76
CA GLY A 296 5.92 -11.32 6.87
C GLY A 296 5.19 -10.81 8.11
N LEU A 297 4.14 -10.01 7.96
CA LEU A 297 3.36 -9.49 9.09
C LEU A 297 2.74 -10.62 9.92
N TYR A 298 2.30 -11.70 9.26
CA TYR A 298 1.69 -12.85 9.93
C TYR A 298 2.71 -13.90 10.39
N THR A 299 3.86 -14.03 9.71
CA THR A 299 4.78 -15.17 9.91
C THR A 299 6.17 -14.78 10.42
N ASN A 300 6.77 -13.72 9.88
CA ASN A 300 8.13 -13.29 10.19
C ASN A 300 8.26 -11.76 10.08
N PRO A 301 8.18 -11.03 11.21
CA PRO A 301 8.24 -9.57 11.23
C PRO A 301 9.50 -8.99 10.57
N ALA A 302 10.63 -9.71 10.60
CA ALA A 302 11.85 -9.24 9.93
C ALA A 302 11.74 -9.28 8.40
N LEU A 303 11.04 -10.27 7.84
CA LEU A 303 10.74 -10.30 6.41
C LEU A 303 9.83 -9.11 6.03
N ALA A 304 8.85 -8.78 6.88
CA ALA A 304 7.98 -7.63 6.64
C ALA A 304 8.76 -6.31 6.62
N VAL A 305 9.68 -6.12 7.57
CA VAL A 305 10.57 -4.94 7.61
C VAL A 305 11.47 -4.91 6.38
N LEU A 306 12.04 -6.05 5.98
CA LEU A 306 12.93 -6.14 4.83
C LEU A 306 12.20 -5.80 3.51
N ALA A 307 11.04 -6.40 3.30
CA ALA A 307 10.21 -6.12 2.12
C ALA A 307 9.68 -4.68 2.13
N GLY A 308 9.33 -4.13 3.30
CA GLY A 308 8.97 -2.72 3.44
C GLY A 308 10.11 -1.78 3.07
N ALA A 309 11.34 -2.08 3.50
CA ALA A 309 12.53 -1.34 3.11
C ALA A 309 12.78 -1.42 1.59
N ALA A 310 12.57 -2.59 0.97
CA ALA A 310 12.66 -2.74 -0.48
C ALA A 310 11.62 -1.87 -1.22
N ILE A 311 10.38 -1.78 -0.74
CA ILE A 311 9.36 -0.89 -1.31
C ILE A 311 9.82 0.58 -1.23
N VAL A 312 10.38 1.01 -0.10
CA VAL A 312 10.89 2.39 0.07
C VAL A 312 12.06 2.66 -0.87
N ILE A 313 13.01 1.72 -1.01
CA ILE A 313 14.13 1.85 -1.94
C ILE A 313 13.61 1.95 -3.39
N MET A 314 12.61 1.15 -3.76
CA MET A 314 11.95 1.22 -5.07
C MET A 314 11.32 2.61 -5.29
N ALA A 315 10.63 3.14 -4.27
CA ALA A 315 10.03 4.46 -4.33
C ALA A 315 11.06 5.56 -4.56
N ILE A 316 12.17 5.53 -3.81
CA ILE A 316 13.27 6.50 -3.98
C ILE A 316 13.89 6.37 -5.38
N ALA A 317 14.11 5.15 -5.86
CA ALA A 317 14.69 4.92 -7.19
C ALA A 317 13.79 5.46 -8.31
N LEU A 318 12.49 5.20 -8.22
CA LEU A 318 11.49 5.66 -9.20
C LEU A 318 11.29 7.18 -9.16
N ASP A 319 11.21 7.77 -7.96
CA ASP A 319 11.08 9.22 -7.76
C ASP A 319 12.29 9.95 -8.36
N ARG A 320 13.51 9.52 -8.00
CA ARG A 320 14.75 10.14 -8.51
C ARG A 320 14.95 9.93 -10.00
N ALA A 321 14.59 8.77 -10.53
CA ALA A 321 14.63 8.53 -11.97
C ALA A 321 13.66 9.48 -12.70
N THR A 322 12.42 9.59 -12.23
CA THR A 322 11.38 10.40 -12.87
C THR A 322 11.68 11.90 -12.78
N GLU A 323 12.09 12.38 -11.61
CA GLU A 323 12.50 13.78 -11.37
C GLU A 323 13.66 14.16 -12.28
N ALA A 324 14.72 13.36 -12.28
CA ALA A 324 15.91 13.64 -13.09
C ALA A 324 15.59 13.63 -14.59
N MET A 325 14.76 12.70 -15.06
CA MET A 325 14.30 12.66 -16.45
C MET A 325 13.45 13.88 -16.80
N ALA A 326 12.61 14.37 -15.88
CA ALA A 326 11.77 15.54 -16.08
C ALA A 326 12.60 16.83 -16.20
N GLU A 327 13.63 17.01 -15.37
CA GLU A 327 14.51 18.18 -15.41
C GLU A 327 15.33 18.27 -16.71
N HIS A 328 15.82 17.12 -17.19
CA HIS A 328 16.64 17.05 -18.40
C HIS A 328 15.82 17.09 -19.71
N SER A 329 14.50 16.90 -19.63
CA SER A 329 13.57 16.90 -20.77
C SER A 329 13.01 18.29 -21.09
N ASP A 330 13.76 19.38 -20.82
CA ASP A 330 13.35 20.75 -21.18
C ASP A 330 13.87 21.17 -22.58
N PRO A 331 13.02 21.15 -23.64
CA PRO A 331 13.38 21.61 -24.98
C PRO A 331 13.88 23.05 -25.08
N ALA A 332 13.46 23.94 -24.18
CA ALA A 332 13.84 25.36 -24.24
C ALA A 332 15.34 25.55 -23.94
N ARG A 333 16.01 24.53 -23.39
CA ARG A 333 17.46 24.53 -23.15
C ARG A 333 18.27 23.83 -24.26
N ARG A 334 17.63 23.25 -25.28
CA ARG A 334 18.33 22.44 -26.31
C ARG A 334 18.25 23.06 -27.72
N HIS A 335 19.02 24.12 -27.94
CA HIS A 335 19.52 24.43 -29.27
C HIS A 335 20.78 23.57 -29.52
N LEU A 336 20.60 22.29 -29.85
CA LEU A 336 21.74 21.40 -30.13
C LEU A 336 22.16 21.54 -31.60
N THR A 337 23.44 21.85 -31.82
CA THR A 337 24.09 21.73 -33.12
C THR A 337 24.00 20.28 -33.64
N GLU A 338 23.95 20.07 -34.95
CA GLU A 338 23.83 18.74 -35.60
C GLU A 338 24.85 17.71 -35.05
N GLY A 339 26.10 18.10 -34.82
CA GLY A 339 27.12 17.22 -34.25
C GLY A 339 26.80 16.72 -32.83
N LYS A 340 26.14 17.53 -31.99
CA LYS A 340 25.68 17.11 -30.65
C LYS A 340 24.49 16.16 -30.75
N LYS A 341 23.61 16.33 -31.74
CA LYS A 341 22.49 15.39 -32.00
C LYS A 341 23.03 14.02 -32.42
N LEU A 342 24.04 13.97 -33.30
CA LEU A 342 24.66 12.71 -33.72
C LEU A 342 25.31 11.97 -32.53
N ARG A 343 26.12 12.66 -31.72
CA ARG A 343 26.69 12.07 -30.49
C ARG A 343 25.63 11.53 -29.54
N LEU A 344 24.51 12.24 -29.42
CA LEU A 344 23.40 11.83 -28.57
C LEU A 344 22.70 10.57 -29.10
N ARG A 345 22.57 10.42 -30.42
CA ARG A 345 22.05 9.21 -31.10
C ARG A 345 23.01 8.03 -30.97
N LEU A 346 24.31 8.28 -31.14
CA LEU A 346 25.34 7.26 -30.92
C LEU A 346 25.34 6.77 -29.48
N PHE A 347 25.18 7.67 -28.51
CA PHE A 347 25.06 7.29 -27.10
C PHE A 347 23.80 6.47 -26.80
N THR A 348 22.64 6.79 -27.43
CA THR A 348 21.45 5.91 -27.32
C THR A 348 21.67 4.54 -27.94
N ALA A 349 22.33 4.48 -29.09
CA ALA A 349 22.64 3.21 -29.75
C ALA A 349 23.63 2.37 -28.93
N ALA A 350 24.64 2.99 -28.32
CA ALA A 350 25.57 2.33 -27.42
C ALA A 350 24.88 1.79 -26.16
N CYS A 351 23.97 2.55 -25.55
CA CYS A 351 23.17 2.06 -24.43
C CYS A 351 22.30 0.86 -24.83
N ALA A 352 21.62 0.93 -25.98
CA ALA A 352 20.80 -0.17 -26.49
C ALA A 352 21.65 -1.43 -26.79
N ALA A 353 22.83 -1.25 -27.40
CA ALA A 353 23.78 -2.33 -27.65
C ALA A 353 24.30 -2.96 -26.35
N ALA A 354 24.61 -2.14 -25.33
CA ALA A 354 25.04 -2.62 -24.02
C ALA A 354 23.94 -3.42 -23.29
N VAL A 355 22.68 -2.99 -23.38
CA VAL A 355 21.55 -3.79 -22.88
C VAL A 355 21.45 -5.11 -23.63
N GLY A 356 21.50 -5.07 -24.96
CA GLY A 356 21.45 -6.29 -25.79
C GLY A 356 22.58 -7.27 -25.47
N LEU A 357 23.79 -6.76 -25.25
CA LEU A 357 24.95 -7.55 -24.83
C LEU A 357 24.72 -8.15 -23.43
N ALA A 358 24.24 -7.38 -22.46
CA ALA A 358 23.96 -7.87 -21.11
C ALA A 358 22.90 -8.99 -21.11
N VAL A 359 21.84 -8.83 -21.91
CA VAL A 359 20.81 -9.86 -22.10
C VAL A 359 21.39 -11.11 -22.77
N GLY A 360 22.15 -10.93 -23.86
CA GLY A 360 22.78 -12.03 -24.58
C GLY A 360 23.75 -12.83 -23.73
N LEU A 361 24.60 -12.15 -22.94
CA LEU A 361 25.49 -12.79 -21.97
C LEU A 361 24.69 -13.50 -20.87
N GLY A 362 23.62 -12.88 -20.36
CA GLY A 362 22.74 -13.52 -19.38
C GLY A 362 22.21 -14.88 -19.85
N HIS A 363 21.69 -14.94 -21.08
CA HIS A 363 21.23 -16.20 -21.69
C HIS A 363 22.38 -17.17 -21.96
N ALA A 364 23.51 -16.69 -22.50
CA ALA A 364 24.66 -17.53 -22.84
C ALA A 364 25.29 -18.21 -21.60
N PHE A 365 25.31 -17.53 -20.46
CA PHE A 365 25.84 -18.07 -19.20
C PHE A 365 24.76 -18.76 -18.35
N ASN A 366 23.54 -18.93 -18.87
CA ASN A 366 22.38 -19.44 -18.14
C ASN A 366 22.23 -18.76 -16.77
N ALA A 367 22.49 -17.45 -16.73
CA ALA A 367 22.27 -16.64 -15.56
C ALA A 367 20.77 -16.70 -15.27
N GLY A 368 20.41 -17.50 -14.26
CA GLY A 368 19.02 -17.82 -13.95
C GLY A 368 18.16 -16.56 -13.83
N THR A 369 16.84 -16.72 -13.97
CA THR A 369 15.86 -15.64 -13.79
C THR A 369 15.95 -14.98 -12.42
N ASP A 370 16.49 -15.71 -11.43
CA ASP A 370 16.49 -15.34 -10.03
C ASP A 370 17.91 -15.32 -9.44
N TRP A 371 18.26 -14.20 -8.82
CA TRP A 371 19.47 -14.07 -8.03
C TRP A 371 19.21 -14.67 -6.63
N THR A 372 19.64 -15.90 -6.40
CA THR A 372 19.35 -16.66 -5.16
C THR A 372 20.59 -16.81 -4.28
N ALA A 373 21.26 -15.70 -3.91
CA ALA A 373 22.31 -15.78 -2.90
C ALA A 373 21.69 -15.73 -1.48
N ARG A 374 21.43 -16.91 -0.89
CA ARG A 374 20.83 -17.05 0.45
C ARG A 374 21.66 -16.41 1.58
N THR A 375 22.98 -16.33 1.41
CA THR A 375 23.90 -15.92 2.47
C THR A 375 23.71 -14.47 2.95
N ALA A 376 23.43 -13.53 2.04
CA ALA A 376 23.27 -12.12 2.39
C ALA A 376 21.91 -11.86 3.04
N GLN A 377 20.86 -12.48 2.50
CA GLN A 377 19.51 -12.43 3.06
C GLN A 377 19.44 -13.04 4.46
N ASP A 378 20.02 -14.22 4.66
CA ASP A 378 20.02 -14.90 5.97
C ASP A 378 20.73 -14.07 7.04
N TRP A 379 21.89 -13.49 6.70
CA TRP A 379 22.62 -12.57 7.59
C TRP A 379 21.75 -11.37 7.96
N LEU A 380 21.11 -10.74 6.98
CA LEU A 380 20.36 -9.51 7.18
C LEU A 380 19.06 -9.75 7.97
N LEU A 381 18.33 -10.83 7.65
CA LEU A 381 17.17 -11.27 8.41
C LEU A 381 17.54 -11.53 9.88
N GLN A 382 18.66 -12.20 10.14
CA GLN A 382 19.11 -12.46 11.51
C GLN A 382 19.42 -11.17 12.27
N HIS A 383 20.00 -10.15 11.63
CA HIS A 383 20.29 -8.88 12.29
C HIS A 383 19.02 -8.08 12.59
N VAL A 384 18.06 -8.05 11.66
CA VAL A 384 16.76 -7.41 11.88
C VAL A 384 15.99 -8.12 13.00
N GLN A 385 15.96 -9.46 13.01
CA GLN A 385 15.33 -10.22 14.08
C GLN A 385 15.96 -9.94 15.44
N ARG A 386 17.30 -9.89 15.55
CA ARG A 386 17.98 -9.52 16.81
C ARG A 386 17.56 -8.14 17.31
N ALA A 387 17.39 -7.17 16.40
CA ALA A 387 16.95 -5.83 16.77
C ALA A 387 15.49 -5.81 17.27
N LEU A 388 14.60 -6.56 16.60
CA LEU A 388 13.20 -6.70 17.01
C LEU A 388 13.05 -7.45 18.34
N ASP A 389 13.81 -8.52 18.54
CA ASP A 389 13.83 -9.25 19.81
C ASP A 389 14.29 -8.36 20.96
N TYR A 390 15.29 -7.52 20.71
CA TYR A 390 15.80 -6.57 21.71
C TYR A 390 14.73 -5.58 22.16
N THR A 391 13.89 -5.05 21.25
CA THR A 391 12.80 -4.15 21.62
C THR A 391 11.68 -4.86 22.39
N HIS A 392 11.35 -6.10 22.01
CA HIS A 392 10.37 -6.90 22.75
C HIS A 392 10.85 -7.25 24.16
N VAL A 393 12.14 -7.55 24.36
CA VAL A 393 12.72 -7.79 25.69
C VAL A 393 12.70 -6.52 26.53
N LEU A 394 13.11 -5.37 25.97
CA LEU A 394 13.04 -4.07 26.64
C LEU A 394 11.62 -3.70 27.07
N HIS A 395 10.64 -3.93 26.20
CA HIS A 395 9.24 -3.67 26.51
C HIS A 395 8.74 -4.61 27.61
N ARG A 396 9.09 -5.90 27.53
CA ARG A 396 8.74 -6.89 28.56
C ARG A 396 9.33 -6.53 29.93
N ASP A 397 10.59 -6.10 29.97
CA ASP A 397 11.28 -5.74 31.20
C ASP A 397 10.76 -4.42 31.79
N ALA A 398 10.41 -3.45 30.93
CA ALA A 398 9.76 -2.21 31.34
C ALA A 398 8.35 -2.45 31.92
N VAL A 399 7.56 -3.34 31.31
CA VAL A 399 6.23 -3.72 31.79
C VAL A 399 6.30 -4.58 33.07
N ALA A 400 7.36 -5.40 33.21
CA ALA A 400 7.60 -6.21 34.41
C ALA A 400 8.19 -5.42 35.59
N GLY A 401 8.46 -4.11 35.44
CA GLY A 401 9.04 -3.27 36.49
C GLY A 401 10.50 -3.59 36.80
N ASN A 402 11.21 -4.28 35.92
CA ASN A 402 12.62 -4.62 36.10
C ASN A 402 13.52 -3.46 35.65
N ASP A 403 14.52 -3.14 36.47
CA ASP A 403 15.41 -1.99 36.24
C ASP A 403 16.38 -2.24 35.06
N VAL A 404 16.05 -1.67 33.90
CA VAL A 404 16.69 -1.88 32.60
C VAL A 404 18.14 -1.37 32.54
N ARG A 405 18.53 -0.46 33.45
CA ARG A 405 19.83 0.23 33.39
C ARG A 405 21.05 -0.59 33.80
N SER A 406 20.89 -1.79 34.35
CA SER A 406 21.99 -2.51 35.03
C SER A 406 22.47 -3.80 34.33
N ARG A 407 21.98 -4.16 33.13
CA ARG A 407 22.23 -5.49 32.55
C ARG A 407 22.62 -5.64 31.06
N PRO A 408 23.06 -4.62 30.30
CA PRO A 408 23.41 -4.85 28.89
C PRO A 408 24.57 -5.86 28.72
N ASP A 409 25.50 -5.94 29.68
CA ASP A 409 26.73 -6.73 29.52
C ASP A 409 26.55 -8.23 29.81
N ARG A 410 25.61 -8.61 30.68
CA ARG A 410 25.43 -10.04 31.06
C ARG A 410 24.71 -10.86 29.98
N VAL A 411 23.78 -10.25 29.25
CA VAL A 411 23.05 -10.93 28.17
C VAL A 411 23.92 -11.07 26.92
N LEU A 412 24.76 -10.07 26.61
CA LEU A 412 25.77 -10.17 25.55
C LEU A 412 26.80 -11.25 25.86
N ALA A 413 27.34 -11.30 27.09
CA ALA A 413 28.37 -12.27 27.48
C ALA A 413 27.86 -13.73 27.51
N GLN A 414 26.61 -13.97 27.91
CA GLN A 414 26.04 -15.32 27.91
C GLN A 414 25.74 -15.82 26.48
N ARG A 415 25.40 -14.93 25.54
CA ARG A 415 25.09 -15.33 24.15
C ARG A 415 26.33 -15.45 23.27
N THR A 416 27.38 -14.63 23.45
CA THR A 416 28.68 -14.87 22.79
C THR A 416 29.29 -16.20 23.21
N ALA A 417 29.18 -16.58 24.49
CA ALA A 417 29.63 -17.88 24.98
C ALA A 417 28.81 -19.07 24.43
N ALA A 418 27.57 -18.87 24.00
CA ALA A 418 26.73 -19.88 23.36
C ALA A 418 26.97 -19.96 21.85
N GLY A 419 27.15 -18.81 21.18
CA GLY A 419 27.52 -18.73 19.76
C GLY A 419 28.89 -19.36 19.48
N ASP A 420 29.88 -19.10 20.34
CA ASP A 420 31.22 -19.70 20.21
C ASP A 420 31.24 -21.21 20.44
N ARG A 421 30.35 -21.73 21.29
CA ARG A 421 30.18 -23.19 21.44
C ARG A 421 29.61 -23.81 20.17
N HIS A 422 28.62 -23.18 19.55
CA HIS A 422 28.04 -23.70 18.31
C HIS A 422 29.02 -23.68 17.14
N VAL A 423 29.88 -22.66 17.05
CA VAL A 423 30.96 -22.56 16.06
C VAL A 423 32.10 -23.56 16.34
N ARG A 424 32.43 -23.83 17.61
CA ARG A 424 33.39 -24.90 17.98
C ARG A 424 32.85 -26.31 17.74
N ASP A 425 31.56 -26.55 17.94
CA ASP A 425 30.93 -27.85 17.68
C ASP A 425 30.79 -28.14 16.17
N ALA A 426 30.59 -27.09 15.36
CA ALA A 426 30.63 -27.19 13.91
C ALA A 426 32.05 -27.42 13.35
N ARG A 427 33.09 -26.83 13.97
CA ARG A 427 34.50 -27.07 13.57
C ARG A 427 35.07 -28.39 14.08
N SER A 428 34.55 -28.97 15.16
CA SER A 428 35.06 -30.22 15.74
C SER A 428 34.35 -31.49 15.25
N GLY A 429 33.42 -31.37 14.28
CA GLY A 429 32.73 -32.51 13.68
C GLY A 429 31.79 -33.27 14.64
N ARG A 430 31.58 -32.78 15.87
CA ARG A 430 30.77 -33.48 16.89
C ARG A 430 29.26 -33.33 16.67
N ALA A 431 28.82 -32.39 15.85
CA ALA A 431 27.40 -32.18 15.56
C ALA A 431 26.75 -33.40 14.88
N HIS A 432 27.50 -34.17 14.08
CA HIS A 432 26.97 -35.36 13.39
C HIS A 432 26.87 -36.60 14.27
N ARG A 433 27.58 -36.68 15.41
CA ARG A 433 27.58 -37.89 16.25
C ARG A 433 26.41 -38.00 17.23
N ARG A 434 25.65 -36.93 17.46
CA ARG A 434 24.51 -36.95 18.40
C ARG A 434 23.14 -37.24 17.76
N VAL A 435 23.06 -37.32 16.43
CA VAL A 435 21.81 -37.65 15.72
C VAL A 435 21.73 -39.14 15.38
N ASP A 436 22.86 -39.84 15.29
CA ASP A 436 22.92 -41.27 14.91
C ASP A 436 22.59 -42.27 16.03
N GLU A 437 22.54 -41.85 17.30
CA GLU A 437 22.18 -42.77 18.41
C GLU A 437 20.66 -42.97 18.59
N ARG A 438 19.80 -42.29 17.82
CA ARG A 438 18.33 -42.43 17.94
C ARG A 438 17.63 -43.21 16.82
N HIS A 439 18.33 -43.67 15.79
CA HIS A 439 17.72 -44.40 14.67
C HIS A 439 18.52 -45.64 14.24
N GLY A 440 18.89 -46.48 15.21
CA GLY A 440 19.57 -47.74 14.95
C GLY A 440 18.83 -48.93 15.57
N HIS A 441 17.69 -49.33 15.02
CA HIS A 441 17.19 -50.69 15.20
C HIS A 441 16.52 -51.23 13.92
N VAL A 442 17.09 -52.35 13.48
CA VAL A 442 16.60 -53.38 12.53
C VAL A 442 16.89 -53.15 11.04
N VAL A 443 18.03 -53.71 10.64
CA VAL A 443 18.42 -54.09 9.28
C VAL A 443 18.14 -55.59 9.05
N ALA A 444 17.94 -55.94 7.77
CA ALA A 444 18.05 -57.25 7.11
C ALA A 444 16.74 -58.08 7.02
N GLY A 445 16.36 -58.66 5.88
CA GLY A 445 17.03 -58.78 4.57
C GLY A 445 16.06 -59.41 3.54
N ALA A 446 16.18 -59.01 2.26
CA ALA A 446 16.60 -59.87 1.15
C ALA A 446 15.49 -60.59 0.33
N ARG A 447 15.31 -60.06 -0.90
CA ARG A 447 15.21 -60.72 -2.23
C ARG A 447 14.21 -61.87 -2.53
N ARG A 448 13.48 -61.60 -3.64
CA ARG A 448 13.18 -62.43 -4.85
C ARG A 448 11.94 -63.35 -4.88
N ASN A 449 11.10 -63.04 -5.88
CA ASN A 449 10.40 -63.87 -6.88
C ASN A 449 9.67 -65.16 -6.49
N GLY A 450 8.41 -65.25 -6.94
CA GLY A 450 7.97 -66.35 -7.82
C GLY A 450 6.99 -67.38 -7.23
N ALA A 451 5.78 -67.33 -7.78
CA ALA A 451 4.97 -68.47 -8.25
C ALA A 451 4.55 -69.64 -7.31
N ASP A 452 3.24 -69.84 -7.32
CA ASP A 452 2.51 -71.12 -7.47
C ASP A 452 2.07 -71.97 -6.26
N ARG A 453 0.78 -72.33 -6.32
CA ARG A 453 0.05 -73.51 -5.83
C ARG A 453 -0.16 -73.83 -4.33
N ASP A 454 -1.43 -73.60 -3.96
CA ASP A 454 -2.49 -74.61 -3.74
C ASP A 454 -2.73 -75.26 -2.36
N HIS A 455 -4.04 -75.41 -2.10
CA HIS A 455 -4.75 -76.23 -1.09
C HIS A 455 -4.63 -75.78 0.38
N ARG A 456 -5.68 -75.71 1.21
CA ARG A 456 -7.06 -76.26 1.29
C ARG A 456 -7.63 -75.55 2.57
N VAL A 457 -8.84 -75.02 2.70
CA VAL A 457 -10.16 -75.66 2.87
C VAL A 457 -11.18 -74.50 3.02
N ARG A 458 -12.25 -74.52 2.23
CA ARG A 458 -13.48 -73.70 2.28
C ARG A 458 -14.51 -74.32 3.27
N PRO A 459 -15.79 -73.89 3.39
CA PRO A 459 -16.48 -72.62 3.06
C PRO A 459 -17.39 -72.16 4.23
N ARG A 460 -18.09 -71.01 4.19
CA ARG A 460 -19.51 -70.82 3.78
C ARG A 460 -19.99 -69.55 4.52
N CYS A 461 -20.90 -68.69 4.08
CA CYS A 461 -21.79 -68.49 2.91
C CYS A 461 -22.10 -66.97 2.93
N LEU A 462 -22.06 -66.21 1.81
CA LEU A 462 -23.14 -66.03 0.82
C LEU A 462 -24.47 -65.59 1.46
N GLY A 463 -25.18 -64.54 1.04
CA GLY A 463 -25.11 -63.61 -0.11
C GLY A 463 -26.24 -62.57 0.11
N GLY A 464 -26.51 -61.56 -0.70
CA GLY A 464 -26.06 -61.17 -2.02
C GLY A 464 -27.22 -60.45 -2.73
N ARG A 465 -26.90 -59.40 -3.52
CA ARG A 465 -27.61 -58.89 -4.72
C ARG A 465 -29.04 -58.31 -4.53
N GLU A 466 -29.59 -57.41 -5.35
CA GLU A 466 -29.16 -56.61 -6.51
C GLU A 466 -30.24 -55.52 -6.75
N GLN A 467 -29.82 -54.42 -7.37
CA GLN A 467 -30.48 -53.60 -8.43
C GLN A 467 -31.89 -52.94 -8.33
N HIS A 468 -31.86 -51.71 -8.88
CA HIS A 468 -32.82 -51.02 -9.75
C HIS A 468 -34.05 -50.26 -9.19
N GLY A 469 -34.28 -49.09 -9.81
CA GLY A 469 -35.62 -48.53 -10.03
C GLY A 469 -35.83 -47.17 -9.38
N GLY A 470 -35.84 -46.12 -10.19
CA GLY A 470 -36.19 -44.77 -9.74
C GLY A 470 -37.67 -44.60 -9.40
N THR A 471 -37.98 -43.51 -8.72
CA THR A 471 -39.10 -42.58 -8.98
C THR A 471 -39.16 -41.59 -7.79
N ASN A 472 -39.29 -40.31 -8.11
CA ASN A 472 -39.75 -39.28 -7.18
C ASN A 472 -41.28 -39.46 -7.05
N PRO A 473 -41.91 -39.14 -5.90
CA PRO A 473 -42.53 -37.82 -5.83
C PRO A 473 -42.57 -37.16 -4.43
N ALA A 474 -42.59 -35.83 -4.53
CA ALA A 474 -43.18 -34.76 -3.71
C ALA A 474 -44.06 -35.04 -2.46
N SER A 475 -44.15 -33.96 -1.66
CA SER A 475 -45.08 -33.62 -0.55
C SER A 475 -44.67 -34.21 0.80
N ASP A 476 -44.79 -33.54 1.95
CA ASP A 476 -45.69 -32.46 2.32
C ASP A 476 -45.13 -31.66 3.52
N GLN A 477 -45.70 -30.48 3.68
CA GLN A 477 -45.53 -29.43 4.67
C GLN A 477 -45.63 -29.91 6.14
N ARG A 478 -44.96 -29.20 7.06
CA ARG A 478 -45.55 -28.44 8.20
C ARG A 478 -44.53 -28.11 9.29
N HIS A 479 -44.37 -26.82 9.57
CA HIS A 479 -44.06 -26.23 10.89
C HIS A 479 -45.33 -26.27 11.80
N PRO A 480 -45.30 -25.77 13.04
CA PRO A 480 -44.50 -26.06 14.26
C PRO A 480 -45.49 -26.46 15.42
N PRO A 481 -45.24 -26.34 16.75
CA PRO A 481 -45.07 -25.05 17.46
C PRO A 481 -44.16 -25.06 18.71
N ASP A 482 -43.97 -23.83 19.23
CA ASP A 482 -43.29 -23.43 20.46
C ASP A 482 -43.94 -23.92 21.78
N ALA A 483 -43.11 -24.10 22.81
CA ALA A 483 -43.40 -23.83 24.24
C ALA A 483 -42.08 -24.02 25.05
N ALA A 484 -41.43 -22.96 25.53
CA ALA A 484 -41.66 -22.24 26.79
C ALA A 484 -41.12 -22.93 28.08
N THR A 485 -40.17 -22.22 28.72
CA THR A 485 -39.89 -22.11 30.17
C THR A 485 -39.39 -23.31 30.98
N ALA A 486 -38.14 -23.21 31.47
CA ALA A 486 -37.79 -23.33 32.91
C ALA A 486 -36.31 -22.95 33.13
N GLY A 487 -36.05 -22.00 34.04
CA GLY A 487 -34.70 -21.65 34.48
C GLY A 487 -34.17 -22.57 35.57
N LEU A 488 -32.87 -22.45 35.90
CA LEU A 488 -32.30 -22.57 37.25
C LEU A 488 -30.78 -22.24 37.21
N HIS A 489 -30.40 -21.26 38.02
CA HIS A 489 -29.18 -21.14 38.85
C HIS A 489 -27.74 -21.20 38.26
N HIS A 490 -27.10 -20.03 38.37
CA HIS A 490 -25.65 -19.81 38.59
C HIS A 490 -25.28 -20.07 40.08
N PRO A 491 -23.99 -20.25 40.50
CA PRO A 491 -23.02 -19.13 40.46
C PRO A 491 -21.49 -19.42 40.39
N CYS A 492 -20.79 -18.38 39.89
CA CYS A 492 -19.51 -17.76 40.29
C CYS A 492 -18.26 -18.55 40.72
N ARG A 493 -17.09 -18.12 40.19
CA ARG A 493 -16.02 -17.49 41.00
C ARG A 493 -14.97 -16.73 40.16
N LEU A 494 -14.75 -15.48 40.53
CA LEU A 494 -13.60 -14.60 40.28
C LEU A 494 -13.20 -14.04 41.67
N PRO A 495 -11.91 -13.84 42.01
CA PRO A 495 -11.53 -13.23 43.27
C PRO A 495 -11.15 -11.75 43.09
N ASP A 496 -11.72 -10.90 43.95
CA ASP A 496 -11.20 -9.60 44.35
C ASP A 496 -10.96 -9.63 45.85
N ALA A 497 -9.83 -9.08 46.33
CA ALA A 497 -9.77 -8.27 47.56
C ALA A 497 -8.34 -7.79 47.85
N GLY A 498 -8.22 -6.49 48.14
CA GLY A 498 -7.00 -5.89 48.70
C GLY A 498 -7.07 -4.38 48.87
N LEU A 499 -8.10 -3.86 49.55
CA LEU A 499 -8.18 -2.46 50.00
C LEU A 499 -7.59 -2.34 51.41
N GLY A 500 -6.70 -1.36 51.61
CA GLY A 500 -6.32 -0.83 52.91
C GLY A 500 -6.46 0.70 52.92
N ARG A 501 -7.36 1.23 53.75
CA ARG A 501 -7.55 2.66 54.01
C ARG A 501 -6.83 3.07 55.31
N SER A 502 -6.33 4.30 55.33
CA SER A 502 -6.66 5.37 56.30
C SER A 502 -5.43 6.15 56.79
N GLY A 503 -5.53 7.48 56.79
CA GLY A 503 -4.57 8.41 57.39
C GLY A 503 -4.77 9.84 56.88
N SER A 504 -5.35 10.68 57.73
CA SER A 504 -5.86 12.04 57.48
C SER A 504 -4.80 13.15 57.54
N ASP A 505 -5.26 14.35 57.15
CA ASP A 505 -4.80 15.70 57.54
C ASP A 505 -3.58 16.33 56.85
N ARG A 506 -3.84 17.36 56.00
CA ARG A 506 -3.66 18.79 56.37
C ARG A 506 -3.96 19.75 55.20
N LEU A 507 -4.58 20.87 55.57
CA LEU A 507 -4.97 22.03 54.76
C LEU A 507 -3.82 23.04 54.50
N GLY A 508 -3.69 23.50 53.24
CA GLY A 508 -3.36 24.88 52.78
C GLY A 508 -1.95 25.50 52.98
N PRO A 509 -1.65 26.71 52.44
CA PRO A 509 -1.82 27.15 51.04
C PRO A 509 -0.70 28.11 50.50
N LEU A 510 -0.80 28.49 49.20
CA LEU A 510 -0.33 29.73 48.52
C LEU A 510 1.13 29.98 48.05
N ARG A 511 1.20 30.79 46.96
CA ARG A 511 2.30 31.47 46.23
C ARG A 511 2.97 30.62 45.12
N GLY A 512 3.02 31.00 43.85
CA GLY A 512 2.82 32.28 43.16
C GLY A 512 4.10 32.62 42.38
N ALA A 513 4.12 32.39 41.06
CA ALA A 513 5.09 33.04 40.15
C ALA A 513 4.64 32.91 38.69
N ARG A 514 4.19 34.04 38.14
CA ARG A 514 4.02 34.30 36.70
C ARG A 514 5.38 34.30 36.00
N ARG A 515 5.44 33.84 34.76
CA ARG A 515 6.44 34.30 33.78
C ARG A 515 5.76 34.54 32.43
N ASP A 516 5.66 35.81 32.08
CA ASP A 516 5.34 36.31 30.75
C ASP A 516 6.56 36.18 29.80
N PRO A 517 6.37 36.19 28.47
CA PRO A 517 7.43 36.06 27.47
C PRO A 517 7.99 37.42 27.02
N PRO A 518 9.21 37.50 26.48
CA PRO A 518 9.75 38.76 25.96
C PRO A 518 9.35 39.01 24.50
N ARG A 519 8.98 40.26 24.21
CA ARG A 519 8.84 40.90 22.88
C ARG A 519 9.92 41.99 22.72
N ALA A 520 10.20 42.32 21.45
CA ALA A 520 11.01 43.42 20.87
C ALA A 520 12.47 43.03 20.54
N ALA A 521 13.05 43.35 19.37
CA ALA A 521 12.88 44.47 18.41
C ALA A 521 12.90 43.97 16.94
N ARG A 522 12.13 44.48 15.95
CA ARG A 522 12.23 45.76 15.19
C ARG A 522 13.64 46.09 14.67
N ASP A 523 13.92 45.90 13.37
CA ASP A 523 13.85 46.96 12.34
C ASP A 523 14.37 46.51 10.95
N ARG A 524 13.71 47.04 9.88
CA ARG A 524 14.18 47.37 8.51
C ARG A 524 14.68 46.19 7.63
N GLU A 525 14.19 45.96 6.41
CA GLU A 525 14.33 46.81 5.21
C GLU A 525 13.31 46.43 4.11
N ARG A 526 12.92 47.43 3.34
CA ARG A 526 12.10 47.36 2.11
C ARG A 526 13.02 47.38 0.89
N GLN A 527 12.77 46.50 -0.09
CA GLN A 527 12.71 46.71 -1.56
C GLN A 527 13.94 47.31 -2.30
N PRO A 528 14.08 47.14 -3.64
CA PRO A 528 13.05 47.02 -4.70
C PRO A 528 12.68 45.61 -5.14
#